data_AF-A0A940TBV2-F1
#
_entry.id   AF-A0A940TBV2-F1
#
_cell.length_a   1.000
_cell.length_b   1.000
_cell.length_c   1.000
_cell.angle_alpha   90.00
_cell.angle_beta   90.00
_cell.angle_gamma   90.00
#
_symmetry.space_group_name_H-M   'P 1'
#
loop_
_entity.id
_entity.type
_entity.pdbx_description
1 polymer ?
#
loop_
_entity_poly.entity_id
_entity_poly.type
_entity_poly.pdbx_seq_one_letter_code
_entity_poly.pdbx_strand_id
1 'polypeptide(L)'
;MATLKQRELWFCYVVNHRQHLENDIRQLQTNLRYRKVDAVDCLELALAIERLNCFNEYCRHTNEIFKIMSGNELQKADSDG
;
A
#
# COMPACT_ATOMS: atom_id res chain seq x y z
N MET A 1 3.78 6.03 20.05
CA MET A 1 2.76 6.72 19.23
C MET A 1 3.43 7.35 18.02
N ALA A 2 2.75 7.38 16.86
CA ALA A 2 3.27 8.01 15.65
C ALA A 2 2.92 9.50 15.60
N THR A 3 3.94 10.36 15.63
CA THR A 3 3.86 11.82 15.46
C THR A 3 3.24 12.21 14.11
N LEU A 4 2.77 13.46 13.98
CA LEU A 4 2.32 14.04 12.70
C LEU A 4 3.32 13.79 11.56
N LYS A 5 4.62 14.01 11.83
CA LYS A 5 5.71 13.74 10.88
C LYS A 5 5.80 12.27 10.47
N GLN A 6 5.57 11.34 11.41
CA GLN A 6 5.58 9.89 11.10
C GLN A 6 4.39 9.49 10.23
N ARG A 7 3.24 10.15 10.38
CA ARG A 7 2.07 9.94 9.50
C ARG A 7 2.29 10.51 8.10
N GLU A 8 2.89 11.70 7.98
CA GLU A 8 3.27 12.28 6.69
C GLU A 8 4.27 11.40 5.95
N LEU A 9 5.33 10.93 6.64
CA LEU A 9 6.30 9.99 6.08
C LEU A 9 5.63 8.69 5.61
N TRP A 10 4.68 8.17 6.39
CA TRP A 10 3.88 7.01 6.01
C TRP A 10 3.10 7.25 4.72
N PHE A 11 2.37 8.37 4.59
CA PHE A 11 1.63 8.67 3.38
C PHE A 11 2.53 8.83 2.15
N CYS A 12 3.66 9.52 2.29
CA CYS A 12 4.65 9.63 1.23
C CYS A 12 5.17 8.25 0.80
N TYR A 13 5.49 7.37 1.76
CA TYR A 13 5.90 6.01 1.47
C TYR A 13 4.82 5.23 0.71
N VAL A 14 3.57 5.28 1.17
CA VAL A 14 2.44 4.57 0.53
C VAL A 14 2.26 5.00 -0.91
N VAL A 15 2.26 6.30 -1.19
CA VAL A 15 2.08 6.83 -2.54
C VAL A 15 3.23 6.39 -3.45
N ASN A 16 4.47 6.57 -3.01
CA ASN A 16 5.64 6.22 -3.83
C ASN A 16 5.72 4.71 -4.09
N HIS A 17 5.50 3.88 -3.07
CA HIS A 17 5.61 2.44 -3.22
C HIS A 17 4.46 1.86 -4.05
N ARG A 18 3.24 2.37 -3.91
CA ARG A 18 2.13 2.02 -4.80
C ARG A 18 2.46 2.35 -6.25
N GLN A 19 2.98 3.56 -6.51
CA GLN A 19 3.36 3.97 -7.86
C GLN A 19 4.42 3.05 -8.48
N HIS A 20 5.39 2.60 -7.69
CA HIS A 20 6.39 1.62 -8.12
C HIS A 20 5.73 0.29 -8.54
N LEU A 21 4.87 -0.27 -7.69
CA LEU A 21 4.19 -1.54 -7.97
C LEU A 21 3.28 -1.46 -9.21
N GLU A 22 2.57 -0.35 -9.39
CA GLU A 22 1.76 -0.11 -10.59
C GLU A 22 2.63 -0.02 -11.86
N ASN A 23 3.80 0.60 -11.77
CA ASN A 23 4.73 0.68 -12.89
C ASN A 23 5.30 -0.70 -13.26
N ASP A 24 5.62 -1.54 -12.28
CA ASP A 24 6.07 -2.92 -12.51
C ASP A 24 5.00 -3.72 -13.27
N ILE A 25 3.74 -3.63 -12.84
CA ILE A 25 2.60 -4.28 -13.52
C ILE A 25 2.48 -3.78 -14.97
N ARG A 26 2.54 -2.46 -15.19
CA ARG A 26 2.47 -1.87 -16.55
C ARG A 26 3.60 -2.37 -17.44
N GLN A 27 4.80 -2.51 -16.90
CA GLN A 27 5.96 -3.03 -17.64
C GLN A 27 5.74 -4.51 -18.01
N LEU A 28 5.28 -5.34 -17.08
CA LEU A 28 4.99 -6.75 -17.33
C LEU A 28 3.86 -6.93 -18.36
N GLN A 29 2.78 -6.15 -18.25
CA GLN A 29 1.70 -6.13 -19.25
C GLN A 29 2.20 -5.73 -20.63
N THR A 30 3.12 -4.77 -20.70
CA THR A 30 3.75 -4.36 -21.96
C THR A 30 4.58 -5.50 -22.54
N ASN A 31 5.36 -6.20 -21.70
CA ASN A 31 6.18 -7.34 -22.16
C ASN A 31 5.30 -8.45 -22.76
N LEU A 32 4.17 -8.79 -22.11
CA LEU A 32 3.22 -9.79 -22.62
C LEU A 32 2.62 -9.42 -23.98
N ARG A 33 2.45 -8.13 -24.25
CA ARG A 33 1.83 -7.66 -25.49
C ARG A 33 2.77 -7.74 -26.70
N TYR A 34 4.08 -7.60 -26.48
CA TYR A 34 5.06 -7.40 -27.56
C TYR A 34 6.13 -8.50 -27.68
N ARG A 35 6.06 -9.57 -26.89
CA ARG A 35 6.99 -10.72 -26.94
C ARG A 35 6.25 -12.04 -27.09
N LYS A 36 7.00 -13.11 -27.44
CA LYS A 36 6.51 -14.48 -27.28
C LYS A 36 6.32 -14.74 -25.79
N VAL A 37 5.08 -14.99 -25.40
CA VAL A 37 4.67 -15.22 -24.02
C VAL A 37 4.78 -16.71 -23.69
N ASP A 38 5.32 -17.02 -22.52
CA ASP A 38 5.21 -18.33 -21.90
C ASP A 38 4.42 -18.28 -20.57
N ALA A 39 4.29 -19.44 -19.93
CA ALA A 39 3.55 -19.55 -18.68
C ALA A 39 4.23 -18.79 -17.52
N VAL A 40 5.55 -18.60 -17.57
CA VAL A 40 6.31 -17.89 -16.54
C VAL A 40 5.98 -16.40 -16.61
N ASP A 41 5.91 -15.81 -17.80
CA ASP A 41 5.54 -14.39 -17.96
C ASP A 41 4.14 -14.09 -17.36
N CYS A 42 3.18 -14.98 -17.59
CA CYS A 42 1.83 -14.88 -17.03
C CYS A 42 1.85 -15.00 -15.49
N LEU A 43 2.68 -15.89 -14.95
CA LEU A 43 2.84 -16.07 -13.52
C LEU A 43 3.48 -14.84 -12.86
N GLU A 44 4.51 -14.26 -13.49
CA GLU A 44 5.15 -13.04 -13.03
C GLU A 44 4.16 -11.87 -12.95
N LEU A 45 3.33 -11.70 -13.98
CA LEU A 45 2.27 -10.69 -13.95
C LEU A 45 1.26 -10.94 -12.83
N ALA A 46 0.80 -12.18 -12.66
CA ALA A 46 -0.14 -12.53 -11.61
C ALA A 46 0.43 -12.24 -10.21
N LEU A 47 1.69 -12.60 -9.98
CA LEU A 47 2.41 -12.32 -8.73
C LEU A 47 2.60 -10.81 -8.49
N ALA A 48 2.88 -10.03 -9.54
CA ALA A 48 3.02 -8.58 -9.42
C ALA A 48 1.69 -7.90 -9.05
N ILE A 49 0.59 -8.34 -9.66
CA ILE A 49 -0.77 -7.88 -9.31
C ILE A 49 -1.08 -8.22 -7.85
N GLU A 50 -0.80 -9.45 -7.43
CA GLU A 50 -1.08 -9.85 -6.05
C GLU A 50 -0.23 -9.09 -5.03
N ARG A 51 1.03 -8.79 -5.36
CA ARG A 51 1.87 -7.93 -4.51
C ARG A 51 1.27 -6.54 -4.30
N LEU A 52 0.69 -5.94 -5.35
CA LEU A 52 -0.03 -4.67 -5.22
C LEU A 52 -1.29 -4.79 -4.37
N ASN A 53 -2.05 -5.88 -4.55
CA ASN A 53 -3.26 -6.14 -3.75
C ASN A 53 -2.93 -6.26 -2.26
N CYS A 54 -1.95 -7.11 -1.91
CA CYS A 54 -1.49 -7.28 -0.53
C CYS A 54 -0.98 -5.96 0.06
N PHE A 55 -0.23 -5.17 -0.71
CA PHE A 55 0.25 -3.87 -0.26
C PHE A 55 -0.90 -2.91 0.03
N ASN A 56 -1.92 -2.87 -0.82
CA ASN A 56 -3.10 -2.03 -0.63
C ASN A 56 -3.89 -2.44 0.62
N GLU A 57 -4.03 -3.74 0.87
CA GLU A 57 -4.66 -4.27 2.07
C GLU A 57 -3.87 -3.89 3.34
N TYR A 58 -2.56 -4.07 3.32
CA TYR A 58 -1.68 -3.66 4.42
C TYR A 58 -1.80 -2.16 4.72
N CYS A 59 -1.84 -1.33 3.68
CA CYS A 59 -2.01 0.11 3.84
C CYS A 59 -3.36 0.44 4.48
N ARG A 60 -4.43 -0.25 4.08
CA ARG A 60 -5.76 -0.10 4.68
C ARG A 60 -5.72 -0.43 6.16
N HIS A 61 -5.17 -1.58 6.55
CA HIS A 61 -5.08 -1.99 7.95
C HIS A 61 -4.26 -1.00 8.78
N THR A 62 -3.14 -0.53 8.25
CA THR A 62 -2.29 0.46 8.93
C THR A 62 -3.03 1.79 9.14
N ASN A 63 -3.79 2.24 8.15
CA ASN A 63 -4.59 3.46 8.26
C ASN A 63 -5.72 3.33 9.29
N GLU A 64 -6.38 2.17 9.37
CA GLU A 64 -7.38 1.90 10.42
C GLU A 64 -6.75 1.93 11.83
N ILE A 65 -5.54 1.37 11.98
CA ILE A 65 -4.79 1.46 13.23
C ILE A 65 -4.50 2.93 13.61
N PHE A 66 -4.09 3.77 12.65
CA PHE A 66 -3.90 5.21 12.91
C PHE A 66 -5.19 5.93 13.33
N LYS A 67 -6.35 5.56 12.75
CA LYS A 67 -7.66 6.11 13.15
C LYS A 67 -8.03 5.72 14.58
N ILE A 68 -7.91 4.44 14.93
CA ILE A 68 -8.19 3.95 16.29
C ILE A 68 -7.33 4.67 17.32
N MET A 69 -6.02 4.81 17.05
CA MET A 69 -5.13 5.53 17.96
C MET A 69 -5.54 7.00 18.14
N SER A 70 -6.07 7.65 17.10
CA SER A 70 -6.53 9.05 17.18
C SER A 70 -7.87 9.17 17.92
N GLY A 71 -8.78 8.19 17.81
CA GLY A 71 -10.06 8.18 18.51
C GLY A 71 -9.94 7.92 20.03
N ASN A 72 -8.98 7.08 20.43
CA ASN A 72 -8.70 6.82 21.85
C ASN A 72 -8.12 8.05 22.58
N GLU A 73 -7.54 9.01 21.87
CA GLU A 73 -7.00 10.26 22.45
C GLU A 73 -8.12 11.24 22.83
N LEU A 74 -9.17 11.37 22.00
CA LEU A 74 -10.35 12.20 22.29
C LEU A 74 -11.09 11.72 23.53
N GLN A 75 -11.29 10.40 23.66
CA GLN A 75 -11.98 9.83 24.83
C GLN A 75 -11.19 10.00 26.14
N LYS A 76 -9.85 9.96 26.10
CA LYS A 76 -9.00 10.25 27.27
C LYS A 76 -9.02 11.72 27.65
N ALA A 77 -8.98 12.63 26.68
CA ALA A 77 -9.07 14.07 26.95
C ALA A 77 -10.41 14.45 27.60
N ASP A 78 -11.50 13.77 27.24
CA ASP A 78 -12.83 14.00 27.81
C ASP A 78 -13.04 13.36 29.19
N SER A 79 -12.15 12.46 29.64
CA SER A 79 -12.27 11.79 30.95
C SER A 79 -11.28 12.27 32.01
N ASP A 80 -10.30 13.10 31.64
CA ASP A 80 -9.39 13.81 32.56
C ASP A 80 -9.83 15.27 32.84
N GLY A 81 -10.99 15.69 32.34
CA GLY A 81 -11.63 17.01 32.59
C GLY A 81 -12.96 16.89 33.32
#